data_AF-A0A3N0D7W2-F1
#
_entry.id   AF-A0A3N0D7W2-F1
#
_cell.length_a   1.000
_cell.length_b   1.000
_cell.length_c   1.000
_cell.angle_alpha   90.00
_cell.angle_beta   90.00
_cell.angle_gamma   90.00
#
_symmetry.space_group_name_H-M   'P 1'
#
loop_
_entity.id
_entity.type
_entity.pdbx_description
1 polymer ?
#
loop_
_entity_poly.entity_id
_entity_poly.type
_entity_poly.pdbx_seq_one_letter_code
_entity_poly.pdbx_strand_id
1 'polypeptide(L)' 'MMPRPGLAIFLTPRELPFGLIGAGGATLGVWAGAPVIPVIAVGFFVAVRVTIQGVRNPS' A
#
# COMPACT_ATOMS: atom_id res chain seq x y z
N MET A 1 -15.99 -19.01 2.78
CA MET A 1 -15.48 -17.82 3.50
C MET A 1 -16.67 -16.96 3.85
N MET A 2 -16.93 -16.73 5.14
CA MET A 2 -18.12 -16.01 5.61
C MET A 2 -17.86 -14.50 5.48
N PRO A 3 -18.64 -13.75 4.67
CA PRO A 3 -18.43 -12.32 4.50
C PRO A 3 -18.84 -11.64 5.81
N ARG A 4 -17.86 -11.15 6.58
CA ARG A 4 -18.15 -10.34 7.77
C ARG A 4 -18.76 -9.02 7.30
N PRO A 5 -20.00 -8.67 7.72
CA PRO A 5 -20.58 -7.38 7.40
C PRO A 5 -19.81 -6.31 8.17
N GLY A 6 -19.13 -5.42 7.45
CA GLY A 6 -18.80 -4.10 7.96
C GLY A 6 -17.36 -3.62 7.86
N LEU A 7 -16.47 -4.31 7.15
CA LEU A 7 -15.14 -3.77 6.86
C LEU A 7 -14.87 -3.78 5.35
N ALA A 8 -15.13 -2.65 4.69
CA ALA A 8 -14.77 -2.45 3.30
C ALA A 8 -13.33 -1.94 3.22
N ILE A 9 -12.42 -2.76 2.70
CA ILE A 9 -11.03 -2.37 2.44
C ILE A 9 -10.95 -1.93 0.98
N PHE A 10 -10.86 -0.64 0.76
CA PHE A 10 -10.63 -0.08 -0.56
C PHE A 10 -9.13 0.10 -0.76
N LEU A 11 -8.56 -0.61 -1.73
CA LEU A 11 -7.21 -0.37 -2.22
C LEU A 11 -7.30 0.50 -3.46
N THR A 12 -6.86 1.75 -3.36
CA THR A 12 -6.82 2.67 -4.50
C THR A 12 -5.35 2.94 -4.83
N PRO A 13 -4.88 2.62 -6.05
CA PRO A 13 -3.55 3.03 -6.48
C PRO A 13 -3.51 4.56 -6.44
N ARG A 14 -2.58 5.11 -5.67
CA ARG A 14 -2.32 6.54 -5.63
C ARG A 14 -1.83 6.91 -7.03
N GLU A 15 -2.34 8.00 -7.60
CA GLU A 15 -1.91 8.52 -8.93
C GLU A 15 -0.42 8.96 -8.95
N LEU A 16 0.33 8.64 -7.90
CA LEU A 16 1.78 8.79 -7.91
C LEU A 16 2.35 7.88 -9.00
N PRO A 17 3.25 8.40 -9.86
CA PRO A 17 3.89 7.60 -10.88
C PRO A 17 4.61 6.43 -10.21
N PHE A 18 4.08 5.21 -10.41
CA PHE A 18 4.67 3.97 -9.89
C PHE A 18 6.16 3.85 -10.24
N GLY A 19 6.55 4.37 -11.41
CA GLY A 19 7.95 4.44 -11.82
C GLY A 19 8.82 5.27 -10.87
N LEU A 20 8.29 6.35 -10.29
CA LEU A 20 9.04 7.23 -9.38
C LEU A 20 9.19 6.61 -7.99
N ILE A 21 8.15 5.92 -7.49
CA ILE A 21 8.23 5.17 -6.22
C ILE A 21 9.15 3.95 -6.39
N GLY A 22 9.01 3.22 -7.49
CA GLY A 22 9.84 2.06 -7.80
C GLY A 22 11.30 2.43 -7.97
N ALA A 23 11.59 3.48 -8.75
CA ALA A 23 12.94 3.98 -8.95
C ALA A 23 13.53 4.53 -7.66
N GLY A 24 12.81 5.41 -6.95
CA GLY A 24 13.27 5.98 -5.68
C GLY A 24 13.51 4.91 -4.62
N GLY A 25 12.60 3.95 -4.49
CA GLY A 25 12.74 2.80 -3.59
C GLY A 25 13.93 1.92 -3.95
N ALA A 26 14.11 1.58 -5.24
CA ALA A 26 15.24 0.80 -5.70
C ALA A 26 16.58 1.52 -5.47
N THR A 27 16.66 2.82 -5.79
CA THR A 27 17.86 3.62 -5.57
C THR A 27 18.20 3.71 -4.08
N LEU A 28 17.23 3.99 -3.22
CA LEU A 28 17.43 4.01 -1.76
C LEU A 28 17.80 2.64 -1.20
N GLY A 29 17.18 1.57 -1.70
CA GLY A 29 17.48 0.20 -1.30
C GLY A 29 18.91 -0.20 -1.62
N VAL A 30 19.37 0.12 -2.83
CA VAL A 30 20.77 -0.08 -3.24
C VAL A 30 21.72 0.74 -2.39
N TRP A 31 21.40 2.02 -2.14
CA TRP A 31 22.26 2.92 -1.37
C TRP A 31 22.38 2.53 0.10
N ALA A 32 21.30 2.03 0.70
CA ALA A 32 21.26 1.58 2.09
C ALA A 32 21.75 0.13 2.29
N GLY A 33 22.05 -0.61 1.20
CA GLY A 33 22.30 -2.05 1.27
C GLY A 33 21.10 -2.84 1.81
N ALA A 34 19.90 -2.29 1.68
CA ALA A 34 18.70 -2.84 2.29
C ALA A 34 18.17 -4.03 1.47
N PRO A 35 17.61 -5.06 2.13
CA PRO A 35 17.01 -6.18 1.43
C PRO A 35 15.85 -5.72 0.53
N VAL A 36 15.77 -6.28 -0.67
CA VAL A 36 14.84 -5.86 -1.73
C VAL A 36 13.37 -6.05 -1.32
N ILE A 37 13.08 -7.08 -0.53
CA ILE A 37 11.71 -7.41 -0.11
C ILE A 37 11.04 -6.28 0.70
N PRO A 38 11.64 -5.77 1.80
CA PRO A 38 11.05 -4.65 2.52
C PRO A 38 10.96 -3.37 1.69
N VAL A 39 11.89 -3.13 0.76
CA VAL A 39 11.83 -1.99 -0.16
C VAL A 39 10.60 -2.07 -1.07
N ILE A 40 10.34 -3.24 -1.64
CA ILE A 40 9.15 -3.48 -2.47
C ILE A 40 7.87 -3.32 -1.63
N ALA A 41 7.85 -3.87 -0.41
CA ALA A 41 6.69 -3.76 0.46
C ALA A 41 6.37 -2.30 0.82
N VAL A 42 7.39 -1.52 1.19
CA VAL A 42 7.23 -0.07 1.47
C VAL A 42 6.78 0.67 0.22
N GLY A 43 7.39 0.40 -0.94
CA GLY A 43 6.96 0.99 -2.21
C GLY A 43 5.49 0.70 -2.51
N PHE A 44 5.03 -0.52 -2.27
CA PHE A 44 3.63 -0.90 -2.42
C PHE A 44 2.72 -0.13 -1.45
N PHE A 45 3.08 0.01 -0.18
CA PHE A 45 2.28 0.79 0.79
C PHE A 45 2.25 2.30 0.48
N VAL A 46 3.31 2.85 -0.11
CA VAL A 46 3.31 4.26 -0.55
C VAL A 46 2.44 4.44 -1.78
N ALA A 47 2.52 3.49 -2.72
CA ALA A 47 1.78 3.53 -3.98
C ALA A 47 0.30 3.19 -3.82
N VAL A 48 -0.08 2.44 -2.78
CA VAL A 48 -1.47 2.02 -2.56
C VAL A 48 -2.03 2.72 -1.34
N ARG A 49 -3.08 3.52 -1.56
CA ARG A 49 -3.86 4.06 -0.45
C ARG A 49 -4.85 2.99 0.01
N VAL A 50 -4.61 2.47 1.21
CA VAL A 50 -5.55 1.55 1.87
C VAL A 50 -6.54 2.40 2.66
N THR A 51 -7.80 2.38 2.25
CA THR A 51 -8.90 3.00 2.99
C THR A 51 -9.75 1.91 3.62
N ILE A 52 -9.78 1.89 4.95
CA ILE A 52 -10.61 0.95 5.70
C ILE A 52 -11.88 1.71 6.09
N GLN A 53 -13.00 1.39 5.46
CA GLN A 53 -14.30 1.95 5.81
C GLN A 53 -15.08 0.93 6.64
N GLY A 54 -15.26 1.26 7.92
CA GLY A 54 -16.19 0.54 8.78
C GLY A 54 -17.62 0.95 8.41
N VAL A 55 -18.46 0.02 7.98
CA VAL A 55 -19.91 0.28 7.90
C VAL A 55 -20.40 0.36 9.33
N ARG A 56 -20.51 1.58 9.89
CA ARG A 56 -21.23 1.81 11.14
C ARG A 56 -22.69 1.46 10.90
N ASN A 57 -23.17 0.40 11.52
CA ASN A 57 -24.59 0.12 11.62
C ASN A 57 -25.23 1.25 12.47
N PRO A 58 -26.13 2.08 11.92
CA PRO A 58 -26.91 3.01 12.73
C PRO A 58 -27.94 2.17 13.52
N SER A 59 -27.67 1.99 14.81
CA SER A 59 -28.66 1.53 15.80
C SER A 59 -29.57 2.69 16.20
#